data_AF-A0A951C805-F1
#
_entry.id   AF-A0A951C805-F1
#
_cell.length_a   1.000
_cell.length_b   1.000
_cell.length_c   1.000
_cell.angle_alpha   90.00
_cell.angle_beta   90.00
_cell.angle_gamma   90.00
#
_symmetry.space_group_name_H-M   'P 1'
#
loop_
_entity.id
_entity.type
_entity.pdbx_description
1 polymer ?
#
loop_
_entity_poly.entity_id
_entity_poly.type
_entity_poly.pdbx_seq_one_letter_code
_entity_poly.pdbx_strand_id
1 'polypeptide(L)'
;MLERVLYHDHCFDGAASAAYFSRFIAGAVHRDAEFRYTGMAHRASQSFDDAWFDGDENAIVDFKYSTNPHLTWWFDHHQSAFLSSADAEHFRRDTTGRKLYDPNYKSCASFIRDVAKSRFGFDAPDLEELVHWSVIIDGAQYADAKSAVELSAPATRLTLVIEGAKGSDIVQRIIRWMQHRPLAEIVAEPEIQALHEPLYQKHVANIDIIKRHACQDRGVIFFDLTGHDMEGYNKFIPYYLFPSSIYTVSVNPSTFRTKISVGSNPWAPREPRHNLASICERYGGGGHARVGAISFEPGEIERARSVAAEIVTELQQ
;
A
#
# COMPACT_ATOMS: atom_id res chain seq x y z
N MET A 1 -16.38 9.23 -24.27
CA MET A 1 -16.47 7.91 -23.63
C MET A 1 -16.21 8.11 -22.16
N LEU A 2 -17.00 7.51 -21.28
CA LEU A 2 -16.72 7.47 -19.84
C LEU A 2 -15.86 6.23 -19.51
N GLU A 3 -14.65 6.45 -19.01
CA GLU A 3 -13.82 5.42 -18.40
C GLU A 3 -13.97 5.48 -16.87
N ARG A 4 -14.45 4.38 -16.29
CA ARG A 4 -14.57 4.23 -14.83
C ARG A 4 -13.36 3.49 -14.28
N VAL A 5 -12.58 4.14 -13.42
CA VAL A 5 -11.36 3.58 -12.83
C VAL A 5 -11.57 3.30 -11.34
N LEU A 6 -11.68 2.02 -10.99
CA LEU A 6 -11.64 1.53 -9.62
C LEU A 6 -10.16 1.35 -9.23
N TYR A 7 -9.71 1.97 -8.16
CA TYR A 7 -8.30 1.95 -7.75
C TYR A 7 -8.17 1.62 -6.27
N HIS A 8 -7.04 1.05 -5.85
CA HIS A 8 -6.76 0.86 -4.43
C HIS A 8 -6.59 2.21 -3.71
N ASP A 9 -7.57 2.56 -2.88
CA ASP A 9 -7.65 3.84 -2.21
C ASP A 9 -6.68 3.94 -1.05
N HIS A 10 -6.35 5.18 -0.66
CA HIS A 10 -5.40 5.45 0.41
C HIS A 10 -4.02 4.76 0.21
N CYS A 11 -3.66 4.46 -1.04
CA CYS A 11 -2.39 3.89 -1.45
C CYS A 11 -1.72 4.80 -2.48
N PHE A 12 -0.43 5.09 -2.30
CA PHE A 12 0.31 5.88 -3.28
C PHE A 12 0.38 5.17 -4.64
N ASP A 13 0.64 3.86 -4.67
CA ASP A 13 0.70 3.11 -5.93
C ASP A 13 -0.67 2.98 -6.59
N GLY A 14 -1.74 2.83 -5.81
CA GLY A 14 -3.10 2.85 -6.36
C GLY A 14 -3.45 4.18 -7.03
N ALA A 15 -3.09 5.30 -6.41
CA ALA A 15 -3.25 6.63 -7.00
C ALA A 15 -2.35 6.84 -8.24
N ALA A 16 -1.09 6.42 -8.16
CA ALA A 16 -0.14 6.50 -9.27
C ALA A 16 -0.58 5.64 -10.46
N SER A 17 -1.10 4.43 -10.19
CA SER A 17 -1.62 3.49 -11.18
C SER A 17 -2.84 4.08 -11.89
N ALA A 18 -3.79 4.65 -11.15
CA ALA A 18 -4.94 5.32 -11.73
C ALA A 18 -4.53 6.52 -12.60
N ALA A 19 -3.56 7.33 -12.14
CA ALA A 19 -3.06 8.46 -12.91
C ALA A 19 -2.37 8.02 -14.21
N TYR A 20 -1.46 7.04 -14.13
CA TYR A 20 -0.75 6.55 -15.31
C TYR A 20 -1.70 5.84 -16.28
N PHE A 21 -2.62 5.02 -15.78
CA PHE A 21 -3.65 4.37 -16.60
C PHE A 21 -4.48 5.38 -17.38
N SER A 22 -4.98 6.43 -16.72
CA SER A 22 -5.76 7.48 -17.41
C SER A 22 -4.97 8.17 -18.52
N ARG A 23 -3.68 8.47 -18.28
CA ARG A 23 -2.78 9.05 -19.28
C ARG A 23 -2.51 8.09 -20.44
N PHE A 24 -2.36 6.81 -20.16
CA PHE A 24 -2.22 5.76 -21.17
C PHE A 24 -3.48 5.65 -22.05
N ILE A 25 -4.67 5.52 -21.44
CA ILE A 25 -5.93 5.40 -22.17
C ILE A 25 -6.16 6.64 -23.05
N ALA A 26 -6.03 7.84 -22.50
CA ALA A 26 -6.17 9.09 -23.27
C ALA A 26 -5.11 9.22 -24.38
N GLY A 27 -3.89 8.74 -24.15
CA GLY A 27 -2.81 8.88 -25.12
C GLY A 27 -2.86 7.91 -26.30
N ALA A 28 -3.33 6.68 -26.08
CA ALA A 28 -3.17 5.60 -27.04
C ALA A 28 -4.44 4.80 -27.37
N VAL A 29 -5.49 4.89 -26.55
CA VAL A 29 -6.71 4.09 -26.75
C VAL A 29 -7.90 4.99 -27.08
N HIS A 30 -8.27 5.90 -26.18
CA HIS A 30 -9.47 6.73 -26.27
C HIS A 30 -9.14 8.20 -25.96
N ARG A 31 -8.78 8.98 -26.99
CA ARG A 31 -8.30 10.38 -26.84
C ARG A 31 -9.25 11.33 -26.11
N ASP A 32 -10.55 11.11 -26.26
CA ASP A 32 -11.60 11.95 -25.67
C ASP A 32 -12.30 11.26 -24.49
N ALA A 33 -11.59 10.39 -23.77
CA ALA A 33 -12.11 9.73 -22.57
C ALA A 33 -12.26 10.73 -21.41
N GLU A 34 -13.42 10.68 -20.74
CA GLU A 34 -13.65 11.28 -19.43
C GLU A 34 -13.38 10.22 -18.36
N PHE A 35 -12.59 10.56 -17.34
CA PHE A 35 -12.27 9.62 -16.26
C PHE A 35 -13.02 9.96 -14.97
N ARG A 36 -13.63 8.92 -14.39
CA ARG A 36 -14.20 8.95 -13.04
C ARG A 36 -13.57 7.86 -12.18
N TYR A 37 -13.31 8.21 -10.93
CA TYR A 37 -12.55 7.36 -10.02
C TYR A 37 -13.44 6.86 -8.90
N THR A 38 -13.22 5.61 -8.48
CA THR A 38 -13.88 5.00 -7.32
C THR A 38 -12.80 4.36 -6.45
N GLY A 39 -12.66 4.85 -5.22
CA GLY A 39 -11.70 4.33 -4.26
C GLY A 39 -12.14 2.98 -3.68
N MET A 40 -11.24 2.00 -3.72
CA MET A 40 -11.45 0.65 -3.21
C MET A 40 -10.62 0.39 -1.96
N ALA A 41 -11.22 -0.18 -0.94
CA ALA A 41 -10.53 -0.57 0.30
C ALA A 41 -10.75 -2.05 0.59
N HIS A 42 -9.72 -2.73 1.07
CA HIS A 42 -9.82 -4.13 1.49
C HIS A 42 -10.76 -4.29 2.69
N ARG A 43 -11.70 -5.23 2.57
CA ARG A 43 -12.63 -5.64 3.65
C ARG A 43 -12.54 -7.15 3.88
N ALA A 44 -12.87 -7.59 5.10
CA ALA A 44 -12.84 -9.01 5.48
C ALA A 44 -13.70 -9.90 4.56
N SER A 45 -14.89 -9.41 4.19
CA SER A 45 -15.74 -10.00 3.14
C SER A 45 -15.77 -9.08 1.92
N GLN A 46 -14.66 -9.05 1.18
CA GLN A 46 -14.56 -8.24 -0.03
C GLN A 46 -15.59 -8.70 -1.07
N SER A 47 -16.39 -7.76 -1.56
CA SER A 47 -17.28 -7.93 -2.70
C SER A 47 -17.15 -6.73 -3.64
N PHE A 48 -17.64 -6.89 -4.87
CA PHE A 48 -17.80 -5.82 -5.85
C PHE A 48 -19.28 -5.54 -6.03
N ASP A 49 -19.68 -4.28 -5.96
CA ASP A 49 -21.02 -3.86 -6.32
C ASP A 49 -21.08 -3.67 -7.85
N ASP A 50 -22.06 -4.28 -8.51
CA ASP A 50 -22.24 -4.15 -9.96
C ASP A 50 -22.47 -2.68 -10.36
N ALA A 51 -23.05 -1.86 -9.47
CA ALA A 51 -23.24 -0.43 -9.69
C ALA A 51 -21.92 0.36 -9.82
N TRP A 52 -20.78 -0.22 -9.44
CA TRP A 52 -19.48 0.42 -9.62
C TRP A 52 -18.96 0.35 -11.05
N PHE A 53 -19.53 -0.50 -11.92
CA PHE A 53 -19.13 -0.68 -13.30
C PHE A 53 -20.07 0.06 -14.27
N ASP A 54 -20.21 1.37 -14.06
CA ASP A 54 -21.16 2.24 -14.77
C ASP A 54 -20.55 3.03 -15.95
N GLY A 55 -19.28 2.77 -16.28
CA GLY A 55 -18.60 3.37 -17.43
C GLY A 55 -18.89 2.66 -18.76
N ASP A 56 -18.57 3.33 -19.87
CA ASP A 56 -18.55 2.71 -21.20
C ASP A 56 -17.47 1.61 -21.26
N GLU A 57 -16.30 1.90 -20.67
CA GLU A 57 -15.27 0.94 -20.29
C GLU A 57 -14.98 1.10 -18.78
N ASN A 58 -14.59 -0.01 -18.15
CA ASN A 58 -14.34 -0.06 -16.71
C ASN A 58 -12.97 -0.72 -16.44
N ALA A 59 -12.19 -0.09 -15.58
CA ALA A 59 -10.87 -0.52 -15.19
C ALA A 59 -10.79 -0.78 -13.69
N ILE A 60 -10.06 -1.83 -13.29
CA ILE A 60 -9.56 -1.99 -11.93
C ILE A 60 -8.03 -1.91 -12.00
N VAL A 61 -7.40 -1.05 -11.19
CA VAL A 61 -5.95 -0.93 -11.09
C VAL A 61 -5.49 -1.05 -9.64
N ASP A 62 -4.38 -1.76 -9.43
CA ASP A 62 -3.77 -2.00 -8.12
C ASP A 62 -4.69 -2.70 -7.10
N PHE A 63 -5.74 -3.38 -7.57
CA PHE A 63 -6.74 -3.97 -6.69
C PHE A 63 -7.23 -5.32 -7.22
N LYS A 64 -7.86 -6.09 -6.33
CA LYS A 64 -8.30 -7.46 -6.56
C LYS A 64 -9.15 -7.59 -7.83
N TYR A 65 -9.03 -8.74 -8.48
CA TYR A 65 -9.80 -9.10 -9.66
C TYR A 65 -11.31 -9.21 -9.38
N SER A 66 -12.11 -8.83 -10.37
CA SER A 66 -13.56 -9.04 -10.39
C SER A 66 -13.97 -9.85 -11.62
N THR A 67 -14.89 -10.79 -11.45
CA THR A 67 -15.52 -11.53 -12.55
C THR A 67 -16.69 -10.77 -13.20
N ASN A 68 -16.93 -9.51 -12.80
CA ASN A 68 -18.01 -8.71 -13.37
C ASN A 68 -17.82 -8.59 -14.91
N PRO A 69 -18.86 -8.87 -15.71
CA PRO A 69 -18.75 -8.91 -17.17
C PRO A 69 -18.45 -7.55 -17.82
N HIS A 70 -18.66 -6.43 -17.10
CA HIS A 70 -18.36 -5.07 -17.57
C HIS A 70 -16.91 -4.64 -17.31
N LEU A 71 -16.12 -5.44 -16.58
CA LEU A 71 -14.69 -5.19 -16.40
C LEU A 71 -13.95 -5.33 -17.74
N THR A 72 -13.36 -4.24 -18.20
CA THR A 72 -12.67 -4.16 -19.50
C THR A 72 -11.16 -4.19 -19.34
N TRP A 73 -10.62 -3.42 -18.40
CA TRP A 73 -9.19 -3.35 -18.10
C TRP A 73 -8.92 -3.82 -16.67
N TRP A 74 -7.83 -4.55 -16.48
CA TRP A 74 -7.38 -4.90 -15.15
C TRP A 74 -5.86 -4.97 -15.08
N PHE A 75 -5.29 -4.36 -14.06
CA PHE A 75 -3.87 -4.44 -13.75
C PHE A 75 -3.70 -4.68 -12.25
N ASP A 76 -2.96 -5.72 -11.91
CA ASP A 76 -2.60 -6.00 -10.52
C ASP A 76 -1.26 -6.73 -10.44
N HIS A 77 -0.60 -6.61 -9.30
CA HIS A 77 0.66 -7.28 -8.98
C HIS A 77 0.63 -7.96 -7.60
N HIS A 78 -0.49 -7.93 -6.88
CA HIS A 78 -0.60 -8.57 -5.59
C HIS A 78 -0.70 -10.09 -5.68
N GLN A 79 0.06 -10.83 -4.85
CA GLN A 79 -0.09 -12.29 -4.76
C GLN A 79 -1.52 -12.72 -4.39
N SER A 80 -2.24 -11.88 -3.65
CA SER A 80 -3.63 -12.09 -3.26
C SER A 80 -4.64 -11.45 -4.22
N ALA A 81 -4.30 -11.32 -5.50
CA ALA A 81 -5.13 -10.71 -6.56
C ALA A 81 -6.55 -11.30 -6.67
N PHE A 82 -6.72 -12.60 -6.39
CA PHE A 82 -8.00 -13.30 -6.55
C PHE A 82 -8.69 -13.54 -5.20
N LEU A 83 -10.03 -13.42 -5.16
CA LEU A 83 -10.82 -13.74 -3.97
C LEU A 83 -11.01 -15.25 -3.78
N SER A 84 -11.05 -15.99 -4.89
CA SER A 84 -11.19 -17.44 -4.92
C SER A 84 -10.38 -18.08 -6.05
N SER A 85 -10.21 -19.41 -5.99
CA SER A 85 -9.63 -20.18 -7.10
C SER A 85 -10.48 -20.10 -8.37
N ALA A 86 -11.81 -19.97 -8.23
CA ALA A 86 -12.74 -19.81 -9.35
C ALA A 86 -12.51 -18.49 -10.09
N ASP A 87 -12.21 -17.40 -9.38
CA ASP A 87 -11.88 -16.11 -9.99
C ASP A 87 -10.58 -16.19 -10.80
N ALA A 88 -9.58 -16.90 -10.26
CA ALA A 88 -8.32 -17.15 -10.97
C ALA A 88 -8.53 -18.02 -12.22
N GLU A 89 -9.43 -19.00 -12.18
CA GLU A 89 -9.84 -19.78 -13.35
C GLU A 89 -10.57 -18.94 -14.39
N HIS A 90 -11.45 -18.04 -13.95
CA HIS A 90 -12.15 -17.10 -14.82
C HIS A 90 -11.15 -16.19 -15.54
N PHE A 91 -10.20 -15.61 -14.81
CA PHE A 91 -9.13 -14.79 -15.39
C PHE A 91 -8.27 -15.57 -16.40
N ARG A 92 -7.91 -16.83 -16.12
CA ARG A 92 -7.13 -17.67 -17.06
C ARG A 92 -7.82 -17.92 -18.40
N ARG A 93 -9.14 -17.74 -18.48
CA ARG A 93 -9.92 -17.86 -19.73
C ARG A 93 -10.03 -16.54 -20.49
N ASP A 94 -9.61 -15.42 -19.88
CA ASP A 94 -9.62 -14.12 -20.56
C ASP A 94 -8.61 -14.11 -21.71
N THR A 95 -9.07 -13.68 -22.88
CA THR A 95 -8.27 -13.59 -24.11
C THR A 95 -8.23 -12.16 -24.66
N THR A 96 -8.72 -11.19 -23.89
CA THR A 96 -8.86 -9.79 -24.33
C THR A 96 -7.52 -9.08 -24.47
N GLY A 97 -6.52 -9.55 -23.72
CA GLY A 97 -5.21 -8.89 -23.61
C GLY A 97 -5.20 -7.60 -22.80
N ARG A 98 -6.33 -7.24 -22.16
CA ARG A 98 -6.52 -6.01 -21.38
C ARG A 98 -6.59 -6.22 -19.87
N LYS A 99 -6.68 -7.48 -19.44
CA LYS A 99 -6.63 -7.90 -18.03
C LYS A 99 -5.31 -8.60 -17.81
N LEU A 100 -4.46 -8.04 -16.97
CA LEU A 100 -3.05 -8.37 -16.86
C LEU A 100 -2.64 -8.45 -15.39
N TYR A 101 -1.87 -9.48 -15.07
CA TYR A 101 -1.44 -9.80 -13.72
C TYR A 101 0.00 -10.31 -13.76
N ASP A 102 0.88 -9.68 -12.98
CA ASP A 102 2.24 -10.16 -12.80
C ASP A 102 2.75 -9.83 -11.38
N PRO A 103 2.83 -10.83 -10.48
CA PRO A 103 3.23 -10.63 -9.10
C PRO A 103 4.74 -10.37 -8.91
N ASN A 104 5.51 -10.33 -10.01
CA ASN A 104 6.94 -10.00 -9.96
C ASN A 104 7.20 -8.50 -10.02
N TYR A 105 6.21 -7.69 -10.40
CA TYR A 105 6.32 -6.23 -10.38
C TYR A 105 6.31 -5.68 -8.95
N LYS A 106 7.06 -4.60 -8.75
CA LYS A 106 7.15 -3.89 -7.46
C LYS A 106 6.10 -2.81 -7.27
N SER A 107 5.43 -2.43 -8.34
CA SER A 107 4.29 -1.51 -8.31
C SER A 107 3.40 -1.77 -9.51
N CYS A 108 2.09 -1.61 -9.35
CA CYS A 108 1.13 -1.66 -10.44
C CYS A 108 1.35 -0.49 -11.43
N ALA A 109 1.77 0.70 -10.98
CA ALA A 109 2.00 1.83 -11.87
C ALA A 109 3.18 1.56 -12.84
N SER A 110 4.26 0.92 -12.36
CA SER A 110 5.37 0.50 -13.22
C SER A 110 4.98 -0.61 -14.19
N PHE A 111 4.09 -1.51 -13.77
CA PHE A 111 3.54 -2.55 -14.64
C PHE A 111 2.71 -1.96 -15.78
N ILE A 112 1.81 -1.02 -15.46
CA ILE A 112 1.01 -0.31 -16.47
C ILE A 112 1.93 0.44 -17.44
N ARG A 113 2.98 1.13 -16.94
CA ARG A 113 3.97 1.81 -17.79
C ARG A 113 4.59 0.86 -18.81
N ASP A 114 5.10 -0.29 -18.35
CA ASP A 114 5.84 -1.22 -19.22
C ASP A 114 4.91 -1.86 -20.27
N VAL A 115 3.67 -2.18 -19.89
CA VAL A 115 2.65 -2.68 -20.82
C VAL A 115 2.24 -1.60 -21.82
N ALA A 116 1.96 -0.38 -21.38
CA ALA A 116 1.57 0.73 -22.23
C ALA A 116 2.63 1.00 -23.31
N LYS A 117 3.91 1.00 -22.93
CA LYS A 117 5.03 1.18 -23.84
C LYS A 117 5.22 0.00 -24.80
N SER A 118 5.28 -1.22 -24.28
CA SER A 118 5.62 -2.40 -25.07
C SER A 118 4.49 -2.88 -25.98
N ARG A 119 3.22 -2.74 -25.57
CA ARG A 119 2.07 -3.28 -26.30
C ARG A 119 1.28 -2.22 -27.07
N PHE A 120 1.31 -0.97 -26.61
CA PHE A 120 0.51 0.11 -27.19
C PHE A 120 1.36 1.27 -27.73
N GLY A 121 2.68 1.23 -27.59
CA GLY A 121 3.58 2.28 -28.07
C GLY A 121 3.38 3.62 -27.35
N PHE A 122 2.73 3.62 -26.18
CA PHE A 122 2.52 4.82 -25.37
C PHE A 122 3.71 5.06 -24.46
N ASP A 123 4.24 6.27 -24.47
CA ASP A 123 5.28 6.70 -23.52
C ASP A 123 4.87 8.04 -22.90
N ALA A 124 5.16 8.20 -21.62
CA ALA A 124 4.91 9.44 -20.86
C ALA A 124 6.15 9.76 -20.01
N PRO A 125 7.25 10.26 -20.64
CA PRO A 125 8.49 10.54 -19.93
C PRO A 125 8.33 11.56 -18.79
N ASP A 126 7.33 12.44 -18.91
CA ASP A 126 6.96 13.42 -17.88
C ASP A 126 6.41 12.76 -16.59
N LEU A 127 6.02 11.48 -16.64
CA LEU A 127 5.56 10.70 -15.49
C LEU A 127 6.60 9.75 -14.91
N GLU A 128 7.85 9.77 -15.39
CA GLU A 128 8.87 8.83 -14.90
C GLU A 128 9.17 9.05 -13.39
N GLU A 129 9.09 10.28 -12.88
CA GLU A 129 9.20 10.56 -11.44
C GLU A 129 8.11 9.82 -10.63
N LEU A 130 6.86 9.86 -11.11
CA LEU A 130 5.73 9.19 -10.47
C LEU A 130 5.94 7.67 -10.46
N VAL A 131 6.33 7.09 -11.60
CA VAL A 131 6.60 5.65 -11.72
C VAL A 131 7.77 5.24 -10.84
N HIS A 132 8.86 6.01 -10.83
CA HIS A 132 10.02 5.76 -9.97
C HIS A 132 9.63 5.68 -8.49
N TRP A 133 8.85 6.66 -8.00
CA TRP A 133 8.41 6.67 -6.61
C TRP A 133 7.41 5.57 -6.28
N SER A 134 6.55 5.15 -7.22
CA SER A 134 5.64 4.01 -7.01
C SER A 134 6.42 2.74 -6.65
N VAL A 135 7.53 2.48 -7.34
CA VAL A 135 8.40 1.32 -7.11
C VAL A 135 9.11 1.40 -5.76
N ILE A 136 9.60 2.60 -5.40
CA ILE A 136 10.27 2.81 -4.10
C ILE A 136 9.30 2.61 -2.94
N ILE A 137 8.12 3.24 -3.01
CA ILE A 137 7.17 3.28 -1.91
C ILE A 137 6.55 1.91 -1.70
N ASP A 138 6.00 1.30 -2.76
CA ASP A 138 5.26 0.05 -2.65
C ASP A 138 6.20 -1.16 -2.44
N GLY A 139 7.29 -1.20 -3.20
CA GLY A 139 8.34 -2.20 -3.06
C GLY A 139 9.22 -2.05 -1.81
N ALA A 140 9.00 -1.00 -0.99
CA ALA A 140 9.83 -0.64 0.15
C ALA A 140 11.34 -0.52 -0.18
N GLN A 141 11.66 -0.02 -1.37
CA GLN A 141 13.03 0.04 -1.92
C GLN A 141 13.75 1.36 -1.60
N TYR A 142 13.47 1.97 -0.45
CA TYR A 142 14.19 3.17 -0.02
C TYR A 142 15.67 2.85 0.22
N ALA A 143 16.54 3.83 -0.05
CA ALA A 143 17.98 3.69 0.13
C ALA A 143 18.37 3.34 1.57
N ASP A 144 17.65 3.90 2.54
CA ASP A 144 17.83 3.66 3.97
C ASP A 144 16.55 3.96 4.76
N ALA A 145 16.54 3.57 6.04
CA ALA A 145 15.43 3.83 6.95
C ALA A 145 15.15 5.32 7.12
N LYS A 146 16.19 6.16 7.03
CA LYS A 146 16.07 7.63 7.16
C LYS A 146 15.19 8.19 6.04
N SER A 147 15.44 7.79 4.81
CA SER A 147 14.67 8.19 3.62
C SER A 147 13.20 7.75 3.71
N ALA A 148 12.95 6.59 4.32
CA ALA A 148 11.59 6.07 4.52
C ALA A 148 10.83 6.74 5.69
N VAL A 149 11.54 7.35 6.64
CA VAL A 149 10.95 7.87 7.90
C VAL A 149 10.97 9.40 8.00
N GLU A 150 11.94 10.10 7.44
CA GLU A 150 11.96 11.57 7.51
C GLU A 150 10.97 12.24 6.54
N LEU A 151 10.44 11.48 5.57
CA LEU A 151 9.41 11.91 4.62
C LEU A 151 9.75 13.23 3.90
N SER A 152 11.03 13.45 3.57
CA SER A 152 11.50 14.72 3.00
C SER A 152 11.18 14.88 1.52
N ALA A 153 11.01 13.78 0.78
CA ALA A 153 10.71 13.80 -0.65
C ALA A 153 9.24 14.17 -0.93
N PRO A 154 8.93 14.84 -2.06
CA PRO A 154 7.55 15.16 -2.42
C PRO A 154 6.62 13.93 -2.44
N ALA A 155 7.09 12.80 -2.98
CA ALA A 155 6.30 11.56 -3.03
C ALA A 155 5.97 11.02 -1.63
N THR A 156 6.92 11.03 -0.69
CA THR A 156 6.69 10.55 0.68
C THR A 156 5.74 11.48 1.45
N ARG A 157 5.77 12.79 1.16
CA ARG A 157 4.81 13.75 1.71
C ARG A 157 3.40 13.53 1.16
N LEU A 158 3.27 13.25 -0.13
CA LEU A 158 1.98 12.88 -0.74
C LEU A 158 1.48 11.54 -0.20
N THR A 159 2.36 10.57 0.00
CA THR A 159 2.01 9.27 0.60
C THR A 159 1.34 9.48 1.95
N LEU A 160 1.95 10.31 2.82
CA LEU A 160 1.37 10.65 4.11
C LEU A 160 -0.03 11.26 4.00
N VAL A 161 -0.25 12.16 3.02
CA VAL A 161 -1.57 12.79 2.78
C VAL A 161 -2.58 11.80 2.21
N ILE A 162 -2.18 10.92 1.28
CA ILE A 162 -3.04 9.92 0.64
C ILE A 162 -3.49 8.89 1.69
N GLU A 163 -2.56 8.34 2.47
CA GLU A 163 -2.85 7.36 3.53
C GLU A 163 -3.67 7.99 4.66
N GLY A 164 -3.42 9.25 4.99
CA GLY A 164 -4.10 10.00 6.06
C GLY A 164 -5.40 10.69 5.63
N ALA A 165 -5.80 10.60 4.36
CA ALA A 165 -6.98 11.27 3.85
C ALA A 165 -8.28 10.78 4.52
N LYS A 166 -9.23 11.68 4.71
CA LYS A 166 -10.59 11.33 5.14
C LYS A 166 -11.48 11.22 3.90
N GLY A 167 -11.75 9.99 3.48
CA GLY A 167 -12.48 9.71 2.23
C GLY A 167 -11.63 9.92 0.98
N SER A 168 -12.24 9.73 -0.19
CA SER A 168 -11.52 9.59 -1.46
C SER A 168 -11.38 10.91 -2.25
N ASP A 169 -12.14 11.96 -1.94
CA ASP A 169 -12.22 13.16 -2.80
C ASP A 169 -10.85 13.81 -3.04
N ILE A 170 -10.05 13.98 -1.99
CA ILE A 170 -8.70 14.53 -2.12
C ILE A 170 -7.78 13.58 -2.88
N VAL A 171 -7.89 12.27 -2.66
CA VAL A 171 -7.08 11.26 -3.37
C VAL A 171 -7.39 11.29 -4.87
N GLN A 172 -8.66 11.37 -5.24
CA GLN A 172 -9.10 11.50 -6.63
C GLN A 172 -8.62 12.80 -7.28
N ARG A 173 -8.53 13.90 -6.52
CA ARG A 173 -7.93 15.13 -7.02
C ARG A 173 -6.42 15.01 -7.20
N ILE A 174 -5.73 14.35 -6.27
CA ILE A 174 -4.30 14.02 -6.42
C ILE A 174 -4.06 13.16 -7.66
N ILE A 175 -4.91 12.16 -7.93
CA ILE A 175 -4.85 11.35 -9.17
C ILE A 175 -4.92 12.23 -10.42
N ARG A 176 -5.83 13.23 -10.44
CA ARG A 176 -5.94 14.18 -11.56
C ARG A 176 -4.70 15.05 -11.72
N TRP A 177 -4.05 15.44 -10.63
CA TRP A 177 -2.82 16.22 -10.68
C TRP A 177 -1.60 15.39 -11.09
N MET A 178 -1.47 14.17 -10.55
CA MET A 178 -0.40 13.22 -10.88
C MET A 178 -0.36 12.89 -12.38
N GLN A 179 -1.47 13.06 -13.09
CA GLN A 179 -1.51 12.89 -14.53
C GLN A 179 -0.69 13.92 -15.29
N HIS A 180 -0.43 15.11 -14.76
CA HIS A 180 0.15 16.21 -15.57
C HIS A 180 1.16 17.09 -14.83
N ARG A 181 1.36 16.89 -13.52
CA ARG A 181 2.14 17.79 -12.69
C ARG A 181 3.28 17.06 -11.97
N PRO A 182 4.46 17.67 -11.85
CA PRO A 182 5.53 17.18 -10.98
C PRO A 182 5.05 17.04 -9.54
N LEU A 183 5.53 16.02 -8.81
CA LEU A 183 5.06 15.76 -7.44
C LEU A 183 5.34 16.93 -6.49
N ALA A 184 6.43 17.66 -6.72
CA ALA A 184 6.78 18.86 -5.96
C ALA A 184 5.72 19.97 -6.07
N GLU A 185 5.12 20.16 -7.24
CA GLU A 185 4.06 21.15 -7.43
C GLU A 185 2.76 20.74 -6.74
N ILE A 186 2.43 19.45 -6.78
CA ILE A 186 1.24 18.91 -6.11
C ILE A 186 1.37 19.08 -4.60
N VAL A 187 2.54 18.76 -4.04
CA VAL A 187 2.81 18.98 -2.63
C VAL A 187 2.66 20.44 -2.26
N ALA A 188 3.10 21.37 -3.11
CA ALA A 188 3.02 22.81 -2.84
C ALA A 188 1.59 23.38 -2.83
N GLU A 189 0.57 22.62 -3.23
CA GLU A 189 -0.82 23.05 -3.15
C GLU A 189 -1.23 23.41 -1.71
N PRO A 190 -1.87 24.57 -1.48
CA PRO A 190 -2.20 25.02 -0.12
C PRO A 190 -3.02 24.01 0.68
N GLU A 191 -3.95 23.33 0.03
CA GLU A 191 -4.78 22.29 0.63
C GLU A 191 -4.00 21.00 0.96
N ILE A 192 -2.99 20.65 0.16
CA ILE A 192 -2.11 19.52 0.44
C ILE A 192 -1.21 19.86 1.63
N GLN A 193 -0.66 21.08 1.68
CA GLN A 193 0.09 21.57 2.85
C GLN A 193 -0.77 21.56 4.12
N ALA A 194 -2.02 22.02 4.04
CA ALA A 194 -2.94 22.07 5.17
C ALA A 194 -3.27 20.67 5.73
N LEU A 195 -3.38 19.65 4.86
CA LEU A 195 -3.56 18.25 5.27
C LEU A 195 -2.26 17.64 5.79
N HIS A 196 -1.14 17.91 5.12
CA HIS A 196 0.16 17.35 5.45
C HIS A 196 0.65 17.77 6.84
N GLU A 197 0.54 19.06 7.19
CA GLU A 197 1.13 19.59 8.42
C GLU A 197 0.70 18.83 9.69
N PRO A 198 -0.60 18.68 10.01
CA PRO A 198 -1.01 17.94 11.21
C PRO A 198 -0.63 16.45 11.15
N LEU A 199 -0.63 15.83 9.97
CA LEU A 199 -0.23 14.43 9.79
C LEU A 199 1.28 14.26 10.07
N TYR A 200 2.10 15.20 9.61
CA TYR A 200 3.54 15.18 9.83
C TYR A 200 3.89 15.42 11.31
N GLN A 201 3.20 16.34 11.98
CA GLN A 201 3.38 16.52 13.43
C GLN A 201 2.99 15.26 14.21
N LYS A 202 1.89 14.58 13.84
CA LYS A 202 1.53 13.28 14.43
C LYS A 202 2.61 12.23 14.16
N HIS A 203 3.16 12.17 12.95
CA HIS A 203 4.26 11.27 12.59
C HIS A 203 5.52 11.51 13.44
N VAL A 204 5.93 12.76 13.66
CA VAL A 204 7.06 13.10 14.54
C VAL A 204 6.78 12.66 15.98
N ALA A 205 5.59 12.92 16.50
CA ALA A 205 5.20 12.48 17.84
C ALA A 205 5.21 10.93 17.97
N ASN A 206 4.80 10.22 16.92
CA ASN A 206 4.82 8.76 16.87
C ASN A 206 6.25 8.20 16.97
N ILE A 207 7.24 8.87 16.35
CA ILE A 207 8.66 8.48 16.47
C ILE A 207 9.09 8.54 17.94
N ASP A 208 8.74 9.62 18.66
CA ASP A 208 9.10 9.79 20.07
C ASP A 208 8.40 8.79 20.98
N ILE A 209 7.15 8.45 20.71
CA ILE A 209 6.43 7.41 21.45
C ILE A 209 7.12 6.06 21.25
N ILE A 210 7.35 5.62 20.01
CA ILE A 210 8.01 4.34 19.74
C ILE A 210 9.40 4.32 20.38
N LYS A 211 10.16 5.40 20.31
CA LYS A 211 11.49 5.51 20.94
C LYS A 211 11.46 5.30 22.46
N ARG A 212 10.43 5.79 23.15
CA ARG A 212 10.29 5.64 24.62
C ARG A 212 9.82 4.24 25.04
N HIS A 213 9.04 3.57 24.20
CA HIS A 213 8.37 2.31 24.54
C HIS A 213 9.03 1.07 23.93
N ALA A 214 9.94 1.25 22.98
CA ALA A 214 10.63 0.15 22.32
C ALA A 214 11.86 -0.33 23.09
N CYS A 215 12.00 -1.65 23.17
CA CYS A 215 13.21 -2.32 23.56
C CYS A 215 13.74 -3.17 22.40
N GLN A 216 15.06 -3.30 22.30
CA GLN A 216 15.71 -4.22 21.37
C GLN A 216 16.46 -5.27 22.18
N ASP A 217 16.19 -6.54 21.92
CA ASP A 217 16.98 -7.65 22.45
C ASP A 217 17.23 -8.70 21.37
N ARG A 218 18.48 -9.17 21.27
CA ARG A 218 18.95 -10.18 20.29
C ARG A 218 18.50 -9.92 18.85
N GLY A 219 18.45 -8.65 18.43
CA GLY A 219 18.07 -8.26 17.07
C GLY A 219 16.56 -8.15 16.82
N VAL A 220 15.73 -8.32 17.85
CA VAL A 220 14.27 -8.15 17.76
C VAL A 220 13.86 -6.91 18.54
N ILE A 221 13.13 -6.00 17.87
CA ILE A 221 12.49 -4.85 18.52
C ILE A 221 11.12 -5.30 19.01
N PHE A 222 10.78 -4.95 20.25
CA PHE A 222 9.42 -5.06 20.77
C PHE A 222 8.95 -3.71 21.31
N PHE A 223 7.69 -3.37 21.04
CA PHE A 223 7.00 -2.25 21.69
C PHE A 223 5.49 -2.51 21.75
N ASP A 224 4.86 -1.94 22.77
CA ASP A 224 3.43 -1.99 22.97
C ASP A 224 2.87 -0.57 22.98
N LEU A 225 1.97 -0.28 22.04
CA LEU A 225 1.33 1.02 21.86
C LEU A 225 -0.01 1.12 22.60
N THR A 226 -0.31 0.19 23.51
CA THR A 226 -1.51 0.27 24.35
C THR A 226 -1.59 1.61 25.08
N GLY A 227 -2.71 2.32 24.92
CA GLY A 227 -2.93 3.64 25.50
C GLY A 227 -2.50 4.81 24.62
N HIS A 228 -1.97 4.55 23.42
CA HIS A 228 -1.63 5.58 22.43
C HIS A 228 -2.55 5.49 21.21
N ASP A 229 -3.06 6.63 20.74
CA ASP A 229 -3.82 6.71 19.48
C ASP A 229 -2.88 6.69 18.26
N MET A 230 -2.39 5.50 17.93
CA MET A 230 -1.39 5.28 16.89
C MET A 230 -1.84 4.26 15.85
N GLU A 231 -3.00 4.49 15.25
CA GLU A 231 -3.37 3.74 14.06
C GLU A 231 -2.48 4.14 12.87
N GLY A 232 -1.91 3.15 12.18
CA GLY A 232 -1.19 3.37 10.92
C GLY A 232 0.13 4.14 11.04
N TYR A 233 0.90 3.96 12.11
CA TYR A 233 2.26 4.54 12.19
C TYR A 233 3.15 4.03 11.04
N ASN A 234 4.13 4.84 10.62
CA ASN A 234 5.08 4.44 9.60
C ASN A 234 5.89 3.20 10.06
N LYS A 235 5.66 2.08 9.37
CA LYS A 235 6.23 0.76 9.70
C LYS A 235 7.76 0.69 9.71
N PHE A 236 8.45 1.69 9.15
CA PHE A 236 9.91 1.76 9.12
C PHE A 236 10.53 2.49 10.32
N ILE A 237 9.73 3.19 11.14
CA ILE A 237 10.21 3.89 12.36
C ILE A 237 11.05 2.98 13.28
N PRO A 238 10.65 1.72 13.57
CA PRO A 238 11.46 0.86 14.45
C PRO A 238 12.87 0.64 13.91
N TYR A 239 13.03 0.43 12.60
CA TYR A 239 14.34 0.20 11.97
C TYR A 239 15.18 1.48 11.88
N TYR A 240 14.53 2.64 11.77
CA TYR A 240 15.19 3.94 11.85
C TYR A 240 15.79 4.18 13.26
N LEU A 241 15.05 3.82 14.30
CA LEU A 241 15.49 3.97 15.70
C LEU A 241 16.52 2.91 16.13
N PHE A 242 16.42 1.70 15.59
CA PHE A 242 17.25 0.55 15.95
C PHE A 242 17.84 -0.13 14.69
N PRO A 243 18.84 0.48 14.02
CA PRO A 243 19.31 0.03 12.71
C PRO A 243 19.99 -1.35 12.72
N SER A 244 20.43 -1.84 13.88
CA SER A 244 21.02 -3.18 14.02
C SER A 244 19.99 -4.30 14.16
N SER A 245 18.70 -3.97 14.19
CA SER A 245 17.60 -4.94 14.31
C SER A 245 17.39 -5.74 13.02
N ILE A 246 16.90 -6.96 13.17
CA ILE A 246 16.47 -7.85 12.10
C ILE A 246 14.95 -7.88 12.03
N TYR A 247 14.28 -7.82 13.19
CA TYR A 247 12.82 -7.94 13.28
C TYR A 247 12.20 -6.88 14.17
N THR A 248 10.91 -6.62 13.95
CA THR A 248 10.05 -5.86 14.85
C THR A 248 8.79 -6.65 15.17
N VAL A 249 8.33 -6.56 16.42
CA VAL A 249 7.05 -7.05 16.90
C VAL A 249 6.36 -5.91 17.65
N SER A 250 5.15 -5.53 17.25
CA SER A 250 4.42 -4.45 17.92
C SER A 250 2.99 -4.84 18.28
N VAL A 251 2.54 -4.51 19.48
CA VAL A 251 1.12 -4.55 19.86
C VAL A 251 0.50 -3.17 19.65
N ASN A 252 -0.60 -3.10 18.91
CA ASN A 252 -1.28 -1.86 18.58
C ASN A 252 -2.81 -2.03 18.66
N PRO A 253 -3.44 -1.60 19.77
CA PRO A 253 -4.90 -1.59 19.90
C PRO A 253 -5.55 -0.46 19.09
N SER A 254 -6.69 -0.73 18.46
CA SER A 254 -7.58 0.27 17.86
C SER A 254 -9.04 0.04 18.31
N THR A 255 -9.96 0.89 17.85
CA THR A 255 -11.39 0.76 18.17
C THR A 255 -12.06 -0.49 17.60
N PHE A 256 -11.43 -1.15 16.63
CA PHE A 256 -12.03 -2.27 15.88
C PHE A 256 -11.18 -3.55 15.90
N ARG A 257 -9.97 -3.53 16.47
CA ARG A 257 -9.16 -4.74 16.71
C ARG A 257 -8.03 -4.50 17.70
N THR A 258 -7.45 -5.57 18.23
CA THR A 258 -6.12 -5.54 18.85
C THR A 258 -5.12 -6.21 17.91
N LYS A 259 -4.19 -5.44 17.33
CA LYS A 259 -3.29 -5.95 16.28
C LYS A 259 -1.90 -6.25 16.81
N ILE A 260 -1.34 -7.41 16.44
CA ILE A 260 0.11 -7.66 16.47
C ILE A 260 0.63 -7.45 15.04
N SER A 261 1.68 -6.66 14.88
CA SER A 261 2.41 -6.54 13.62
C SER A 261 3.81 -7.10 13.77
N VAL A 262 4.24 -7.91 12.81
CA VAL A 262 5.56 -8.55 12.77
C VAL A 262 6.22 -8.19 11.45
N GLY A 263 7.45 -7.68 11.48
CA GLY A 263 8.15 -7.27 10.26
C GLY A 263 9.64 -7.61 10.32
N SER A 264 10.25 -7.79 9.16
CA SER A 264 11.71 -7.85 9.03
C SER A 264 12.27 -6.54 8.48
N ASN A 265 13.42 -6.11 8.99
CA ASN A 265 14.13 -4.92 8.55
C ASN A 265 14.61 -5.07 7.10
N PRO A 266 14.16 -4.23 6.14
CA PRO A 266 14.65 -4.26 4.76
C PRO A 266 16.15 -3.99 4.64
N TRP A 267 16.71 -3.27 5.62
CA TRP A 267 18.13 -2.93 5.73
C TRP A 267 18.84 -3.73 6.82
N ALA A 268 18.33 -4.92 7.15
CA ALA A 268 18.90 -5.76 8.20
C ALA A 268 20.40 -6.02 7.95
N PRO A 269 21.25 -5.97 9.00
CA PRO A 269 22.66 -6.30 8.86
C PRO A 269 22.91 -7.79 8.56
N ARG A 270 21.88 -8.62 8.67
CA ARG A 270 21.90 -10.06 8.36
C ARG A 270 20.56 -10.46 7.75
N GLU A 271 20.62 -11.42 6.85
CA GLU A 271 19.45 -11.98 6.17
C GLU A 271 18.43 -12.54 7.18
N PRO A 272 17.18 -12.04 7.19
CA PRO A 272 16.12 -12.58 8.04
C PRO A 272 15.83 -14.05 7.68
N ARG A 273 15.88 -14.95 8.67
CA ARG A 273 15.74 -16.41 8.50
C ARG A 273 14.30 -16.95 8.60
N HIS A 274 13.44 -16.21 9.30
CA HIS A 274 12.07 -16.62 9.60
C HIS A 274 11.09 -16.20 8.50
N ASN A 275 10.11 -17.07 8.21
CA ASN A 275 8.91 -16.71 7.45
C ASN A 275 7.86 -16.14 8.42
N LEU A 276 7.63 -14.84 8.37
CA LEU A 276 6.75 -14.16 9.32
C LEU A 276 5.27 -14.48 9.13
N ALA A 277 4.84 -14.80 7.89
CA ALA A 277 3.47 -15.23 7.63
C ALA A 277 3.17 -16.55 8.34
N SER A 278 4.05 -17.54 8.17
CA SER A 278 3.89 -18.86 8.80
C SER A 278 3.86 -18.79 10.33
N ILE A 279 4.61 -17.86 10.93
CA ILE A 279 4.54 -17.61 12.38
C ILE A 279 3.18 -17.04 12.77
N CYS A 280 2.70 -16.02 12.04
CA CYS A 280 1.42 -15.36 12.34
C CYS A 280 0.20 -16.27 12.11
N GLU A 281 0.24 -17.15 11.10
CA GLU A 281 -0.84 -18.10 10.77
C GLU A 281 -1.17 -19.03 11.94
N ARG A 282 -0.19 -19.42 12.76
CA ARG A 282 -0.42 -20.26 13.95
C ARG A 282 -1.35 -19.61 14.98
N TYR A 283 -1.53 -18.30 14.91
CA TYR A 283 -2.39 -17.51 15.80
C TYR A 283 -3.61 -16.93 15.08
N GLY A 284 -3.95 -17.43 13.89
CA GLY A 284 -5.06 -16.93 13.07
C GLY A 284 -4.75 -15.63 12.33
N GLY A 285 -3.47 -15.25 12.27
CA GLY A 285 -2.99 -14.14 11.44
C GLY A 285 -2.61 -14.58 10.03
N GLY A 286 -1.77 -13.78 9.37
CA GLY A 286 -1.24 -14.08 8.05
C GLY A 286 -0.29 -12.99 7.55
N GLY A 287 0.13 -13.07 6.29
CA GLY A 287 0.97 -12.07 5.64
C GLY A 287 1.83 -12.65 4.53
N HIS A 288 3.05 -12.12 4.39
CA HIS A 288 4.10 -12.61 3.49
C HIS A 288 5.36 -12.99 4.28
N ALA A 289 6.35 -13.58 3.61
CA ALA A 289 7.58 -14.04 4.25
C ALA A 289 8.30 -12.96 5.10
N ARG A 290 8.20 -11.68 4.71
CA ARG A 290 8.88 -10.53 5.36
C ARG A 290 7.98 -9.67 6.27
N VAL A 291 6.68 -9.92 6.29
CA VAL A 291 5.72 -9.13 7.07
C VAL A 291 4.50 -9.97 7.42
N GLY A 292 4.07 -9.92 8.67
CA GLY A 292 2.88 -10.62 9.15
C GLY A 292 2.08 -9.76 10.11
N ALA A 293 0.82 -10.12 10.29
CA ALA A 293 -0.03 -9.52 11.30
C ALA A 293 -1.03 -10.53 11.85
N ILE A 294 -1.42 -10.31 13.11
CA ILE A 294 -2.49 -11.03 13.80
C ILE A 294 -3.49 -9.99 14.26
N SER A 295 -4.79 -10.26 14.08
CA SER A 295 -5.87 -9.39 14.56
C SER A 295 -6.73 -10.16 15.55
N PHE A 296 -6.81 -9.65 16.76
CA PHE A 296 -7.72 -10.10 17.81
C PHE A 296 -8.89 -9.12 17.94
N GLU A 297 -9.92 -9.51 18.70
CA GLU A 297 -11.05 -8.64 18.98
C GLU A 297 -10.59 -7.38 19.76
N PRO A 298 -11.34 -6.26 19.66
CA PRO A 298 -11.07 -5.07 20.46
C PRO A 298 -10.95 -5.41 21.95
N GLY A 299 -9.88 -4.96 22.60
CA GLY A 299 -9.66 -5.15 24.04
C GLY A 299 -8.97 -6.45 24.46
N GLU A 300 -8.69 -7.38 23.55
CA GLU A 300 -7.88 -8.60 23.82
C GLU A 300 -6.37 -8.31 24.01
N ILE A 301 -6.04 -7.31 24.84
CA ILE A 301 -4.67 -6.79 25.02
C ILE A 301 -3.75 -7.83 25.67
N GLU A 302 -4.19 -8.49 26.73
CA GLU A 302 -3.37 -9.49 27.43
C GLU A 302 -3.06 -10.70 26.56
N ARG A 303 -4.04 -11.13 25.76
CA ARG A 303 -3.84 -12.17 24.75
C ARG A 303 -2.82 -11.73 23.70
N ALA A 304 -2.95 -10.49 23.20
CA ALA A 304 -2.01 -9.95 22.24
C ALA A 304 -0.58 -9.85 22.80
N ARG A 305 -0.41 -9.44 24.06
CA ARG A 305 0.88 -9.40 24.75
C ARG A 305 1.51 -10.78 24.89
N SER A 306 0.72 -11.77 25.33
CA SER A 306 1.19 -13.16 25.46
C SER A 306 1.69 -13.71 24.13
N VAL A 307 0.90 -13.57 23.07
CA VAL A 307 1.27 -14.05 21.72
C VAL A 307 2.48 -13.29 21.17
N ALA A 308 2.54 -11.96 21.37
CA ALA A 308 3.69 -11.18 20.95
C ALA A 308 4.98 -11.61 21.65
N ALA A 309 4.93 -11.96 22.95
CA ALA A 309 6.09 -12.45 23.70
C ALA A 309 6.60 -13.81 23.20
N GLU A 310 5.69 -14.72 22.82
CA GLU A 310 6.05 -15.99 22.17
C GLU A 310 6.77 -15.76 20.84
N ILE A 311 6.23 -14.87 20.00
CA ILE A 311 6.82 -14.52 18.70
C ILE A 311 8.20 -13.86 18.88
N VAL A 312 8.35 -12.93 19.83
CA VAL A 312 9.65 -12.33 20.16
C VAL A 312 10.65 -13.42 20.53
N THR A 313 10.27 -14.37 21.39
CA THR A 313 11.15 -15.46 21.84
C THR A 313 11.60 -16.35 20.68
N GLU A 314 10.72 -16.66 19.74
CA GLU A 314 11.05 -17.43 18.53
C GLU A 314 12.00 -16.66 17.60
N LEU A 315 11.72 -15.37 17.34
CA LEU A 315 12.54 -14.55 16.44
C LEU A 315 13.95 -14.25 16.97
N GLN A 316 14.19 -14.47 18.27
CA GLN A 316 15.49 -14.30 18.93
C GLN A 316 16.40 -15.53 18.81
N GLN A 317 15.93 -16.64 18.22
CA GLN A 317 16.71 -17.86 17.96
C GLN A 317 17.53 -17.73 16.67
#